data_AF-A0A955YCD4-F1
#
_entry.id   AF-A0A955YCD4-F1
#
_cell.length_a   1.000
_cell.length_b   1.000
_cell.length_c   1.000
_cell.angle_alpha   90.00
_cell.angle_beta   90.00
_cell.angle_gamma   90.00
#
_symmetry.space_group_name_H-M   'P 1'
#
loop_
_entity.id
_entity.type
_entity.pdbx_description
1 polymer ?
#
loop_
_entity_poly.entity_id
_entity_poly.type
_entity_poly.pdbx_seq_one_letter_code
_entity_poly.pdbx_strand_id
1 'polypeptide(L)'
;YDEEDDCNGTSGVEVEVTDADGSSWTMTTNQAGNFYLASNQASPVYPITAVIRYNGLERAMVSGQSSGDCASCHTVAGSGGAPGRIVLPE
;
A
#
# COMPACT_ATOMS: atom_id res chain seq x y z
N TYR A 1 2.93 -22.68 -16.72
CA TYR A 1 1.93 -22.73 -15.66
C TYR A 1 2.03 -21.37 -15.01
N ASP A 2 1.05 -20.49 -15.24
CA ASP A 2 1.15 -19.10 -14.80
C ASP A 2 1.14 -19.02 -13.27
N GLU A 3 2.09 -18.21 -12.80
CA GLU A 3 2.53 -17.99 -11.42
C GLU A 3 1.49 -17.19 -10.61
N GLU A 4 0.26 -17.69 -10.42
CA GLU A 4 -0.73 -16.96 -9.61
C GLU A 4 -0.43 -17.01 -8.09
N ASP A 5 0.38 -17.97 -7.64
CA ASP A 5 0.67 -18.23 -6.21
C ASP A 5 2.09 -17.86 -5.75
N ASP A 6 3.03 -17.59 -6.65
CA ASP A 6 4.40 -17.16 -6.28
C ASP A 6 4.46 -15.66 -6.00
N CYS A 7 3.45 -15.15 -5.28
CA CYS A 7 3.26 -13.76 -4.83
C CYS A 7 4.45 -13.22 -4.02
N ASN A 8 5.59 -13.06 -4.67
CA ASN A 8 6.79 -12.49 -4.12
C ASN A 8 6.54 -11.00 -4.02
N GLY A 9 6.16 -10.55 -2.82
CA GLY A 9 6.13 -9.13 -2.56
C GLY A 9 7.52 -8.53 -2.76
N THR A 10 7.56 -7.24 -3.09
CA THR A 10 8.82 -6.53 -3.34
C THR A 10 9.27 -5.84 -2.07
N SER A 11 10.48 -6.12 -1.59
CA SER A 11 11.11 -5.37 -0.50
C SER A 11 11.72 -4.06 -0.97
N GLY A 12 11.83 -3.09 -0.06
CA GLY A 12 12.54 -1.84 -0.35
C GLY A 12 11.69 -0.82 -1.12
N VAL A 13 10.42 -1.11 -1.37
CA VAL A 13 9.44 -0.11 -1.84
C VAL A 13 9.13 0.82 -0.68
N GLU A 14 9.26 2.12 -0.94
CA GLU A 14 8.83 3.16 -0.01
C GLU A 14 7.31 3.32 -0.10
N VAL A 15 6.64 3.34 1.05
CA VAL A 15 5.20 3.54 1.15
C VAL A 15 4.95 4.72 2.06
N GLU A 16 4.41 5.79 1.50
CA GLU A 16 3.94 6.96 2.22
C GLU A 16 2.44 6.86 2.43
N VAL A 17 2.00 6.82 3.68
CA VAL A 17 0.58 6.85 4.04
C VAL A 17 0.25 8.23 4.57
N THR A 18 -0.77 8.88 4.01
CA THR A 18 -1.30 10.16 4.47
C THR A 18 -2.70 9.96 5.02
N ASP A 19 -2.99 10.56 6.17
CA ASP A 19 -4.29 10.48 6.82
C ASP A 19 -5.18 11.72 6.57
N ALA A 20 -6.39 11.71 7.10
CA ALA A 20 -7.37 12.77 6.90
C ALA A 20 -7.01 14.10 7.56
N ASP A 21 -6.14 14.08 8.59
CA ASP A 21 -5.62 15.28 9.25
C ASP A 21 -4.37 15.83 8.54
N GLY A 22 -3.90 15.14 7.49
CA GLY A 22 -2.73 15.51 6.70
C GLY A 22 -1.41 15.03 7.30
N SER A 23 -1.45 14.17 8.33
CA SER A 23 -0.25 13.51 8.85
C SER A 23 0.23 12.46 7.86
N SER A 24 1.54 12.37 7.66
CA SER A 24 2.15 11.38 6.76
C SER A 24 3.24 10.57 7.45
N TRP A 25 3.32 9.29 7.07
CA TRP A 25 4.36 8.38 7.54
C TRP A 25 4.92 7.57 6.38
N THR A 26 6.24 7.47 6.35
CA THR A 26 6.97 6.70 5.34
C THR A 26 7.47 5.41 5.95
N MET A 27 7.08 4.29 5.36
CA MET A 27 7.50 2.94 5.72
C MET A 27 8.21 2.27 4.54
N THR A 28 8.95 1.21 4.82
CA THR A 28 9.58 0.38 3.79
C THR A 28 9.01 -1.03 3.86
N THR A 29 8.71 -1.59 2.69
CA THR A 29 8.23 -2.96 2.56
C THR A 29 9.30 -4.00 2.93
N ASN A 30 8.87 -5.06 3.60
CA ASN A 30 9.69 -6.23 3.92
C ASN A 30 9.79 -7.19 2.71
N GLN A 31 10.44 -8.34 2.88
CA GLN A 31 10.62 -9.35 1.82
C GLN A 31 9.31 -9.90 1.25
N ALA A 32 8.20 -9.84 2.01
CA ALA A 32 6.88 -10.23 1.55
C ALA A 32 6.08 -9.06 0.94
N GLY A 33 6.68 -7.89 0.75
CA GLY A 33 6.00 -6.69 0.22
C GLY A 33 5.06 -6.01 1.23
N ASN A 34 5.06 -6.44 2.49
CA ASN A 34 4.23 -5.86 3.54
C ASN A 34 4.99 -4.75 4.28
N PHE A 35 4.25 -3.78 4.81
CA PHE A 35 4.76 -2.75 5.68
C PHE A 35 3.81 -2.61 6.88
N TYR A 36 4.32 -2.06 7.99
CA TYR A 36 3.54 -1.92 9.20
C TYR A 36 3.81 -0.56 9.84
N LEU A 37 2.74 0.13 10.24
CA LEU A 37 2.79 1.30 11.09
C LEU A 37 2.38 0.85 12.50
N ALA A 38 3.32 0.85 13.45
CA ALA A 38 3.03 0.37 14.79
C ALA A 38 2.11 1.34 15.53
N SER A 39 1.18 0.81 16.34
CA SER A 39 0.17 1.60 17.07
C SER A 39 0.77 2.55 18.12
N ASN A 40 2.01 2.30 18.56
CA ASN A 40 2.75 3.20 19.43
C ASN A 40 3.46 4.35 18.67
N GLN A 41 3.53 4.27 17.33
CA GLN A 41 4.09 5.33 16.48
C GLN A 41 2.99 6.29 16.02
N ALA A 42 1.83 5.76 15.63
CA ALA A 42 0.73 6.56 15.11
C ALA A 42 -0.61 5.82 15.21
N SER A 43 -1.69 6.60 15.20
CA SER A 43 -3.07 6.13 15.02
C SER A 43 -3.71 6.96 13.92
N PRO A 44 -3.66 6.51 12.64
CA PRO A 44 -4.14 7.28 11.51
C PRO A 44 -5.62 7.68 11.62
N VAL A 45 -5.93 8.91 11.20
CA VAL A 45 -7.32 9.36 11.05
C VAL A 45 -7.81 9.04 9.64
N TYR A 46 -8.89 8.26 9.54
CA TYR A 46 -9.44 7.88 8.24
C TYR A 46 -10.28 9.01 7.61
N PRO A 47 -10.36 9.09 6.27
CA PRO A 47 -9.76 8.18 5.29
C PRO A 47 -8.25 8.38 5.09
N ILE A 48 -7.53 7.29 4.81
CA ILE A 48 -6.11 7.32 4.44
C ILE A 48 -5.93 7.19 2.92
N THR A 49 -4.87 7.78 2.39
CA THR A 49 -4.33 7.51 1.06
C THR A 49 -2.90 7.00 1.18
N ALA A 50 -2.41 6.32 0.14
CA ALA A 50 -1.04 5.87 0.08
C ALA A 50 -0.40 6.22 -1.26
N VAL A 51 0.91 6.47 -1.23
CA VAL A 51 1.78 6.59 -2.41
C VAL A 51 2.90 5.58 -2.24
N ILE A 52 3.14 4.77 -3.27
CA ILE A 52 4.33 3.92 -3.33
C ILE A 52 5.39 4.57 -4.21
N ARG A 53 6.66 4.47 -3.80
CA ARG A 53 7.81 4.96 -4.57
C ARG A 53 8.86 3.86 -4.72
N TYR A 54 9.34 3.70 -5.95
CA TYR A 54 10.35 2.71 -6.27
C TYR A 54 11.18 3.19 -7.47
N ASN A 55 12.51 3.15 -7.37
CA ASN A 55 13.44 3.59 -8.42
C ASN A 55 13.15 4.99 -9.00
N GLY A 56 12.69 5.92 -8.15
CA GLY A 56 12.37 7.30 -8.55
C GLY A 56 11.03 7.47 -9.28
N LEU A 57 10.25 6.40 -9.42
CA LEU A 57 8.88 6.42 -9.93
C LEU A 57 7.88 6.33 -8.77
N GLU A 58 6.67 6.84 -8.99
CA GLU A 58 5.62 6.84 -7.98
C GLU A 58 4.27 6.37 -8.50
N ARG A 59 3.46 5.80 -7.61
CA ARG A 59 2.07 5.43 -7.87
C ARG A 59 1.22 5.79 -6.66
N ALA A 60 0.23 6.65 -6.87
CA ALA A 60 -0.66 7.15 -5.84
C ALA A 60 -2.02 6.44 -5.86
N MET A 61 -2.60 6.25 -4.68
CA MET A 61 -4.02 5.96 -4.55
C MET A 61 -4.85 7.14 -5.04
N VAL A 62 -5.93 6.84 -5.76
CA VAL A 62 -6.83 7.86 -6.32
C VAL A 62 -7.98 8.23 -5.39
N SER A 63 -8.23 7.44 -4.35
CA SER A 63 -9.31 7.63 -3.40
C SER A 63 -8.89 7.25 -1.98
N GLY A 64 -9.36 8.02 -1.00
CA GLY A 64 -9.16 7.71 0.40
C GLY A 64 -9.95 6.47 0.84
N GLN A 65 -9.37 5.66 1.72
CA GLN A 65 -9.94 4.40 2.21
C GLN A 65 -10.09 4.43 3.73
N SER A 66 -11.08 3.71 4.25
CA SER A 66 -11.39 3.63 5.70
C SER A 66 -10.83 2.39 6.39
N SER A 67 -9.92 1.67 5.73
CA SER A 67 -9.28 0.46 6.24
C SER A 67 -7.78 0.52 6.00
N GLY A 68 -7.00 0.11 7.00
CA GLY A 68 -5.55 -0.12 6.88
C GLY A 68 -5.19 -1.51 6.33
N ASP A 69 -6.18 -2.38 6.12
CA ASP A 69 -5.96 -3.69 5.49
C ASP A 69 -5.94 -3.53 3.97
N CYS A 70 -4.76 -3.24 3.41
CA CYS A 70 -4.57 -3.04 1.98
C CYS A 70 -4.99 -4.26 1.15
N ALA A 71 -4.81 -5.48 1.70
CA ALA A 71 -5.13 -6.73 1.01
C ALA A 71 -6.64 -6.96 0.85
N SER A 72 -7.47 -6.29 1.67
CA SER A 72 -8.93 -6.37 1.55
C SER A 72 -9.48 -5.79 0.24
N CYS A 73 -8.80 -4.78 -0.32
CA CYS A 73 -9.16 -4.16 -1.60
C CYS A 73 -8.21 -4.60 -2.74
N HIS A 74 -6.91 -4.75 -2.47
CA HIS A 74 -5.91 -5.11 -3.46
C HIS A 74 -5.72 -6.63 -3.63
N THR A 75 -6.82 -7.32 -3.93
CA THR A 75 -6.83 -8.75 -4.28
C THR A 75 -6.34 -8.97 -5.73
N VAL A 76 -6.25 -10.22 -6.19
CA VAL A 76 -5.92 -10.54 -7.60
C VAL A 76 -6.81 -9.78 -8.58
N ALA A 77 -8.13 -9.85 -8.39
CA ALA A 77 -9.11 -9.18 -9.25
C ALA A 77 -9.47 -7.76 -8.78
N GLY A 78 -9.00 -7.35 -7.61
CA GLY A 78 -9.44 -6.14 -6.94
C GLY A 78 -10.80 -6.32 -6.24
N SER A 79 -11.05 -5.47 -5.26
CA SER A 79 -12.30 -5.39 -4.51
C SER A 79 -12.54 -3.95 -4.08
N GLY A 80 -13.80 -3.57 -3.83
CA GLY A 80 -14.15 -2.22 -3.35
C GLY A 80 -13.79 -1.09 -4.33
N GLY A 81 -13.66 -1.39 -5.63
CA GLY A 81 -13.26 -0.42 -6.65
C GLY A 81 -11.75 -0.30 -6.89
N ALA A 82 -10.92 -1.06 -6.19
CA ALA A 82 -9.50 -1.17 -6.50
C ALA A 82 -9.28 -1.99 -7.79
N PRO A 83 -8.25 -1.67 -8.60
CA PRO A 83 -8.03 -2.30 -9.90
C PRO A 83 -7.44 -3.72 -9.84
N GLY A 84 -6.98 -4.16 -8.66
CA GLY A 84 -6.24 -5.41 -8.50
C GLY A 84 -5.04 -5.26 -7.56
N ARG A 85 -4.12 -6.23 -7.65
CA ARG A 85 -2.85 -6.20 -6.91
C ARG A 85 -2.08 -4.93 -7.21
N ILE A 86 -1.40 -4.45 -6.18
CA ILE A 86 -0.47 -3.33 -6.30
C ILE A 86 0.75 -3.84 -7.07
N VAL A 87 1.02 -3.24 -8.22
CA VAL A 87 2.25 -3.47 -8.99
C VAL A 87 3.14 -2.24 -8.92
N LEU A 88 4.44 -2.44 -9.12
CA LEU A 88 5.43 -1.36 -9.09
C LEU A 88 5.08 -0.26 -10.11
N PRO A 89 5.43 1.00 -9.81
CA PRO A 89 5.30 2.07 -10.79
C PRO A 89 6.22 1.80 -12.01
N GLU A 90 5.71 2.15 -13.20
CA GLU A 90 6.38 1.99 -14.51
C GLU A 90 6.57 3.36 -15.18
#